data_AF-A0AAU8LZR9-F1
#
_entry.id   AF-A0AAU8LZR9-F1
#
_cell.length_a   1.000
_cell.length_b   1.000
_cell.length_c   1.000
_cell.angle_alpha   90.00
_cell.angle_beta   90.00
_cell.angle_gamma   90.00
#
_symmetry.space_group_name_H-M   'P 1'
#
loop_
_entity.id
_entity.type
_entity.pdbx_description
1 polymer ?
#
loop_
_entity_poly.entity_id
_entity_poly.type
_entity_poly.pdbx_seq_one_letter_code
_entity_poly.pdbx_strand_id
1 'polypeptide(L)'
;MNFSFKLIQAVSFLLLCFLITSCTLIQLNKDVNKSLESTVITGRVRADSLETGPIIVAACSVDKKKKIAHYTVLHEPGEYELMVGQGEYYVFAFQDKNSNLIYEQGELAGQHGSPQKVQVPAVGVVFDIDIVIPEQGESIVFPQGKAIASPPPHKLYSRQAGAIAQLDDERFAPENGSKGFWEPYAFFKEFGGNIYFLEKYDPTKTPVLFIHGAAGTPEGWQYFVNHMDRTRFQPWFFYYPTGARIDSISYLLLWKLSNLQAKYQFKEMYITAHSMGGLVARSFLVNYGQKFPLVKLFIALATPWGGDKMAEYGVEQSPAVIPSWRDMQPEGNFITSLYRKKMPEQVRFYMFYGHQGTRNPFSSNNDGTIALSSLLDSRPQAEAQMNYAFNEDHTSIISSKEVVEQYNTILNEFAEQQNNSPQQSAGYLKVQVSYTYKTEGAMPHPRLILRPAGREGGEIVTFLQDEENSKLLGPFPAGDYVANMIVEAGAPQEKNIPISIKSKTTEELDVTFHADGEIRGCVTSSLKKEEKVIGMPDYLYRAVDKNVKIQSLTLQGQGIRRELQQSTGEDINNYDYLIERADVCHNTCFAFFGLPAGDYTLRLQAEGYKNLTKKYSVLPGKIKYFRITELLPE
;
A
#
# COMPACT_ATOMS: atom_id res chain seq x y z
N MET A 1 -15.28 -0.49 61.36
CA MET A 1 -16.10 -0.72 60.14
C MET A 1 -15.63 0.06 58.90
N ASN A 2 -14.84 1.14 58.99
CA ASN A 2 -14.40 1.91 57.80
C ASN A 2 -13.16 1.38 57.04
N PHE A 3 -12.44 0.38 57.58
CA PHE A 3 -11.25 -0.19 56.92
C PHE A 3 -11.61 -1.29 55.91
N SER A 4 -12.63 -2.13 56.18
CA SER A 4 -13.09 -3.16 55.24
C SER A 4 -13.75 -2.59 53.98
N PHE A 5 -14.42 -1.44 54.07
CA PHE A 5 -15.11 -0.83 52.91
C PHE A 5 -14.13 -0.27 51.87
N LYS A 6 -13.00 0.32 52.30
CA LYS A 6 -11.95 0.82 51.40
C LYS A 6 -11.14 -0.31 50.75
N LEU A 7 -10.92 -1.43 51.46
CA LEU A 7 -10.24 -2.61 50.92
C LEU A 7 -11.10 -3.33 49.87
N ILE A 8 -12.41 -3.43 50.09
CA ILE A 8 -13.36 -4.00 49.12
C ILE A 8 -13.49 -3.09 47.89
N GLN A 9 -13.48 -1.76 48.04
CA GLN A 9 -13.46 -0.82 46.91
C GLN A 9 -12.15 -0.89 46.11
N ALA A 10 -10.98 -0.98 46.76
CA ALA A 10 -9.70 -1.09 46.08
C ALA A 10 -9.54 -2.44 45.33
N VAL A 11 -9.99 -3.55 45.92
CA VAL A 11 -10.01 -4.87 45.27
C VAL A 11 -11.01 -4.90 44.13
N SER A 12 -12.19 -4.28 44.29
CA SER A 12 -13.18 -4.17 43.20
C SER A 12 -12.70 -3.28 42.06
N PHE A 13 -11.94 -2.21 42.34
CA PHE A 13 -11.36 -1.32 41.33
C PHE A 13 -10.19 -1.99 40.58
N LEU A 14 -9.34 -2.75 41.28
CA LEU A 14 -8.31 -3.59 40.67
C LEU A 14 -8.92 -4.71 39.81
N LEU A 15 -9.95 -5.41 40.30
CA LEU A 15 -10.69 -6.39 39.50
C LEU A 15 -11.37 -5.73 38.29
N LEU A 16 -11.91 -4.52 38.41
CA LEU A 16 -12.51 -3.78 37.29
C LEU A 16 -11.46 -3.36 36.25
N CYS A 17 -10.27 -2.92 36.66
CA CYS A 17 -9.15 -2.62 35.76
C CYS A 17 -8.60 -3.89 35.06
N PHE A 18 -8.55 -5.04 35.75
CA PHE A 18 -8.20 -6.33 35.13
C PHE A 18 -9.29 -6.85 34.19
N LEU A 19 -10.57 -6.59 34.48
CA LEU A 19 -11.69 -6.95 33.61
C LEU A 19 -11.70 -6.11 32.32
N ILE A 20 -11.45 -4.80 32.41
CA ILE A 20 -11.42 -3.89 31.24
C ILE A 20 -10.24 -4.19 30.31
N THR A 21 -9.06 -4.48 30.85
CA THR A 21 -7.89 -4.92 30.05
C THR A 21 -8.13 -6.30 29.42
N SER A 22 -8.80 -7.21 30.12
CA SER A 22 -9.14 -8.53 29.57
C SER A 22 -10.12 -8.46 28.39
N CYS A 23 -11.15 -7.62 28.45
CA CYS A 23 -12.11 -7.46 27.36
C CYS A 23 -11.44 -6.88 26.11
N THR A 24 -10.58 -5.87 26.28
CA THR A 24 -9.82 -5.25 25.19
C THR A 24 -8.87 -6.25 24.52
N LEU A 25 -8.16 -7.06 25.31
CA LEU A 25 -7.26 -8.10 24.77
C LEU A 25 -8.01 -9.25 24.07
N ILE A 26 -9.18 -9.66 24.60
CA ILE A 26 -10.03 -10.65 23.92
C ILE A 26 -10.53 -10.09 22.58
N GLN A 27 -10.91 -8.82 22.56
CA GLN A 27 -11.38 -8.16 21.34
C GLN A 27 -10.24 -8.01 20.32
N LEU A 28 -9.07 -7.53 20.74
CA LEU A 28 -7.85 -7.49 19.93
C LEU A 28 -7.54 -8.88 19.33
N ASN A 29 -7.55 -9.93 20.14
CA ASN A 29 -7.28 -11.28 19.66
C ASN A 29 -8.30 -11.72 18.59
N LYS A 30 -9.60 -11.46 18.80
CA LYS A 30 -10.64 -11.76 17.80
C LYS A 30 -10.42 -10.96 16.51
N ASP A 31 -10.08 -9.69 16.64
CA ASP A 31 -9.86 -8.78 15.53
C ASP A 31 -8.65 -9.20 14.68
N VAL A 32 -7.50 -9.44 15.33
CA VAL A 32 -6.28 -9.95 14.70
C VAL A 32 -6.54 -11.30 14.02
N ASN A 33 -7.24 -12.23 14.66
CA ASN A 33 -7.55 -13.53 14.06
C ASN A 33 -8.40 -13.40 12.78
N LYS A 34 -9.42 -12.53 12.78
CA LYS A 34 -10.21 -12.25 11.57
C LYS A 34 -9.36 -11.62 10.47
N SER A 35 -8.47 -10.71 10.85
CA SER A 35 -7.51 -10.08 9.96
C SER A 35 -6.68 -11.15 9.22
N LEU A 36 -6.12 -12.12 9.95
CA LEU A 36 -5.24 -13.17 9.42
C LEU A 36 -5.94 -14.21 8.53
N GLU A 37 -7.27 -14.16 8.44
CA GLU A 37 -8.12 -14.97 7.58
C GLU A 37 -8.72 -14.15 6.41
N SER A 38 -8.25 -12.90 6.26
CA SER A 38 -8.77 -11.95 5.29
C SER A 38 -7.77 -11.65 4.17
N THR A 39 -8.35 -11.37 3.00
CA THR A 39 -7.69 -10.93 1.78
C THR A 39 -8.32 -9.61 1.35
N VAL A 40 -7.53 -8.73 0.73
CA VAL A 40 -8.04 -7.47 0.18
C VAL A 40 -8.30 -7.66 -1.32
N ILE A 41 -9.54 -7.45 -1.75
CA ILE A 41 -9.86 -7.29 -3.18
C ILE A 41 -9.64 -5.83 -3.54
N THR A 42 -9.04 -5.58 -4.70
CA THR A 42 -8.83 -4.23 -5.25
C THR A 42 -9.28 -4.18 -6.70
N GLY A 43 -9.76 -3.01 -7.12
CA GLY A 43 -10.12 -2.72 -8.50
C GLY A 43 -10.49 -1.26 -8.68
N ARG A 44 -11.03 -0.93 -9.85
CA ARG A 44 -11.53 0.41 -10.18
C ARG A 44 -12.97 0.34 -10.68
N VAL A 45 -13.78 1.30 -10.27
CA VAL A 45 -15.08 1.60 -10.87
C VAL A 45 -14.89 2.64 -11.97
N ARG A 46 -15.47 2.39 -13.14
CA ARG A 46 -15.54 3.32 -14.26
C ARG A 46 -17.00 3.64 -14.57
N ALA A 47 -17.26 4.90 -14.86
CA ALA A 47 -18.58 5.37 -15.29
C ALA A 47 -18.40 6.68 -16.08
N ASP A 48 -19.05 6.78 -17.23
CA ASP A 48 -18.90 7.94 -18.14
C ASP A 48 -19.67 9.17 -17.63
N SER A 49 -20.83 8.94 -17.02
CA SER A 49 -21.57 9.96 -16.30
C SER A 49 -22.40 9.32 -15.19
N LEU A 50 -22.30 9.88 -13.98
CA LEU A 50 -23.13 9.49 -12.85
C LEU A 50 -23.85 10.72 -12.32
N GLU A 51 -25.09 10.51 -11.89
CA GLU A 51 -25.84 11.51 -11.14
C GLU A 51 -25.22 11.76 -9.76
N THR A 52 -25.74 12.73 -9.01
CA THR A 52 -25.29 13.03 -7.65
C THR A 52 -25.54 11.87 -6.67
N GLY A 53 -24.51 11.50 -5.91
CA GLY A 53 -24.57 10.54 -4.80
C GLY A 53 -23.25 9.76 -4.66
N PRO A 54 -23.02 9.00 -3.58
CA PRO A 54 -21.88 8.11 -3.48
C PRO A 54 -22.03 6.85 -4.36
N ILE A 55 -20.91 6.27 -4.75
CA ILE A 55 -20.87 4.94 -5.37
C ILE A 55 -20.59 3.91 -4.29
N ILE A 56 -21.42 2.89 -4.23
CA ILE A 56 -21.25 1.77 -3.30
C ILE A 56 -20.66 0.61 -4.07
N VAL A 57 -19.51 0.12 -3.62
CA VAL A 57 -18.89 -1.11 -4.15
C VAL A 57 -18.97 -2.18 -3.10
N ALA A 58 -19.42 -3.39 -3.44
CA ALA A 58 -19.61 -4.46 -2.47
C ALA A 58 -19.24 -5.84 -3.00
N ALA A 59 -18.75 -6.68 -2.09
CA ALA A 59 -18.53 -8.10 -2.32
C ALA A 59 -19.62 -8.91 -1.60
N CYS A 60 -20.32 -9.76 -2.33
CA CYS A 60 -21.36 -10.62 -1.78
C CYS A 60 -21.06 -12.11 -2.03
N SER A 61 -21.49 -12.97 -1.10
CA SER A 61 -21.32 -14.41 -1.23
C SER A 61 -22.06 -14.96 -2.46
N VAL A 62 -21.51 -16.01 -3.07
CA VAL A 62 -22.12 -16.65 -4.26
C VAL A 62 -23.40 -17.43 -3.92
N ASP A 63 -23.62 -17.77 -2.66
CA ASP A 63 -24.78 -18.52 -2.18
C ASP A 63 -26.14 -17.79 -2.41
N LYS A 64 -27.25 -18.52 -2.25
CA LYS A 64 -28.61 -17.98 -2.48
C LYS A 64 -28.95 -16.75 -1.63
N LYS A 65 -28.33 -16.60 -0.46
CA LYS A 65 -28.58 -15.48 0.46
C LYS A 65 -27.81 -14.22 0.08
N LYS A 66 -26.81 -14.27 -0.82
CA LYS A 66 -26.04 -13.10 -1.29
C LYS A 66 -25.63 -12.18 -0.14
N LYS A 67 -24.95 -12.73 0.87
CA LYS A 67 -24.58 -11.96 2.07
C LYS A 67 -23.44 -11.00 1.73
N ILE A 68 -23.57 -9.74 2.09
CA ILE A 68 -22.47 -8.76 1.97
C ILE A 68 -21.35 -9.17 2.93
N ALA A 69 -20.16 -9.41 2.39
CA ALA A 69 -18.96 -9.64 3.19
C ALA A 69 -18.34 -8.31 3.62
N HIS A 70 -18.26 -7.37 2.67
CA HIS A 70 -17.77 -6.02 2.88
C HIS A 70 -18.27 -5.09 1.77
N TYR A 71 -18.31 -3.79 2.06
CA TYR A 71 -18.62 -2.75 1.10
C TYR A 71 -17.70 -1.55 1.34
N THR A 72 -17.52 -0.74 0.30
CA THR A 72 -16.83 0.54 0.36
C THR A 72 -17.63 1.62 -0.36
N VAL A 73 -17.37 2.86 0.02
CA VAL A 73 -18.07 4.06 -0.47
C VAL A 73 -17.04 4.89 -1.21
N LEU A 74 -17.34 5.27 -2.45
CA LEU A 74 -16.52 6.17 -3.27
C LEU A 74 -17.28 7.48 -3.48
N HIS A 75 -16.57 8.60 -3.53
CA HIS A 75 -17.18 9.91 -3.78
C HIS A 75 -17.27 10.20 -5.29
N GLU A 76 -16.57 9.43 -6.11
CA GLU A 76 -16.53 9.50 -7.56
C GLU A 76 -16.05 8.13 -8.11
N PRO A 77 -16.17 7.85 -9.42
CA PRO A 77 -15.56 6.67 -10.02
C PRO A 77 -14.05 6.63 -9.77
N GLY A 78 -13.51 5.46 -9.44
CA GLY A 78 -12.09 5.29 -9.19
C GLY A 78 -11.79 4.03 -8.42
N GLU A 79 -10.63 4.01 -7.78
CA GLU A 79 -10.09 2.85 -7.07
C GLU A 79 -10.90 2.50 -5.82
N TYR A 80 -10.93 1.21 -5.49
CA TYR A 80 -11.60 0.70 -4.30
C TYR A 80 -10.89 -0.50 -3.69
N GLU A 81 -11.11 -0.72 -2.39
CA GLU A 81 -10.65 -1.90 -1.67
C GLU A 81 -11.77 -2.57 -0.87
N LEU A 82 -11.79 -3.90 -0.85
CA LEU A 82 -12.71 -4.71 -0.06
C LEU A 82 -11.96 -5.83 0.68
N MET A 83 -11.89 -5.72 2.01
CA MET A 83 -11.40 -6.80 2.87
C MET A 83 -12.46 -7.88 3.10
N VAL A 84 -12.21 -9.11 2.62
CA VAL A 84 -13.11 -10.26 2.74
C VAL A 84 -12.36 -11.52 3.17
N GLY A 85 -13.06 -12.49 3.75
CA GLY A 85 -12.46 -13.79 4.09
C GLY A 85 -12.28 -14.69 2.86
N GLN A 86 -11.55 -15.81 3.01
CA GLN A 86 -11.43 -16.82 1.96
C GLN A 86 -12.80 -17.26 1.41
N GLY A 87 -12.95 -17.33 0.08
CA GLY A 87 -14.19 -17.80 -0.52
C GLY A 87 -14.41 -17.36 -1.96
N GLU A 88 -15.63 -17.55 -2.45
CA GLU A 88 -16.08 -17.07 -3.76
C GLU A 88 -17.04 -15.89 -3.58
N TYR A 89 -16.83 -14.82 -4.35
CA TYR A 89 -17.65 -13.62 -4.29
C TYR A 89 -18.09 -13.14 -5.68
N TYR A 90 -19.26 -12.50 -5.72
CA TYR A 90 -19.59 -11.54 -6.77
C TYR A 90 -19.26 -10.14 -6.26
N VAL A 91 -18.62 -9.34 -7.10
CA VAL A 91 -18.26 -7.95 -6.79
C VAL A 91 -18.98 -7.02 -7.76
N PHE A 92 -19.66 -6.02 -7.21
CA PHE A 92 -20.51 -5.11 -7.97
C PHE A 92 -20.45 -3.70 -7.39
N ALA A 93 -20.88 -2.73 -8.17
CA ALA A 93 -21.02 -1.35 -7.76
C ALA A 93 -22.38 -0.78 -8.20
N PHE A 94 -22.92 0.18 -7.44
CA PHE A 94 -24.08 0.95 -7.85
C PHE A 94 -24.00 2.38 -7.33
N GLN A 95 -24.66 3.28 -8.04
CA GLN A 95 -24.81 4.69 -7.68
C GLN A 95 -25.96 4.83 -6.67
N ASP A 96 -25.63 5.05 -5.40
CA ASP A 96 -26.62 5.21 -4.32
C ASP A 96 -27.08 6.67 -4.29
N LYS A 97 -28.19 6.96 -4.96
CA LYS A 97 -28.64 8.35 -5.22
C LYS A 97 -29.14 9.06 -3.96
N ASN A 98 -29.64 8.29 -2.99
CA ASN A 98 -30.25 8.82 -1.76
C ASN A 98 -29.45 8.47 -0.50
N SER A 99 -28.27 7.85 -0.66
CA SER A 99 -27.34 7.51 0.43
C SER A 99 -27.95 6.57 1.49
N ASN A 100 -28.87 5.69 1.09
CA ASN A 100 -29.58 4.79 2.00
C ASN A 100 -28.93 3.39 2.12
N LEU A 101 -27.88 3.10 1.33
CA LEU A 101 -27.22 1.80 1.20
C LEU A 101 -28.17 0.66 0.77
N ILE A 102 -29.20 0.96 -0.01
CA ILE A 102 -30.13 -0.01 -0.59
C ILE A 102 -30.01 0.10 -2.10
N TYR A 103 -29.77 -1.02 -2.78
CA TYR A 103 -29.78 -1.02 -4.24
C TYR A 103 -31.22 -0.95 -4.75
N GLU A 104 -31.63 0.22 -5.26
CA GLU A 104 -33.02 0.51 -5.66
C GLU A 104 -33.24 0.53 -7.18
N GLN A 105 -34.50 0.47 -7.59
CA GLN A 105 -34.86 0.56 -9.00
C GLN A 105 -34.52 1.96 -9.55
N GLY A 106 -33.79 2.01 -10.66
CA GLY A 106 -33.36 3.26 -11.29
C GLY A 106 -31.97 3.73 -10.87
N GLU A 107 -31.31 3.01 -9.97
CA GLU A 107 -29.89 3.20 -9.68
C GLU A 107 -29.02 2.48 -10.70
N LEU A 108 -28.07 3.22 -11.28
CA LEU A 108 -27.13 2.66 -12.23
C LEU A 108 -26.18 1.72 -11.48
N ALA A 109 -26.03 0.51 -12.00
CA ALA A 109 -25.20 -0.52 -11.41
C ALA A 109 -24.33 -1.19 -12.47
N GLY A 110 -23.23 -1.77 -11.99
CA GLY A 110 -22.25 -2.51 -12.75
C GLY A 110 -21.67 -3.65 -11.92
N GLN A 111 -21.14 -4.67 -12.59
CA GLN A 111 -20.57 -5.84 -11.98
C GLN A 111 -19.26 -6.25 -12.66
N HIS A 112 -18.37 -6.85 -11.88
CA HIS A 112 -17.16 -7.44 -12.42
C HIS A 112 -17.46 -8.67 -13.30
N GLY A 113 -17.06 -8.59 -14.57
CA GLY A 113 -17.24 -9.63 -15.59
C GLY A 113 -18.70 -9.91 -15.94
N SER A 114 -18.97 -10.97 -16.71
CA SER A 114 -20.33 -11.28 -17.19
C SER A 114 -20.99 -12.47 -16.48
N PRO A 115 -21.59 -12.27 -15.30
CA PRO A 115 -20.89 -12.06 -14.03
C PRO A 115 -19.77 -13.07 -13.77
N GLN A 116 -18.57 -12.61 -13.39
CA GLN A 116 -17.47 -13.50 -13.03
C GLN A 116 -17.39 -13.71 -11.51
N LYS A 117 -17.14 -14.97 -11.09
CA LYS A 117 -16.83 -15.29 -9.70
C LYS A 117 -15.39 -14.92 -9.37
N VAL A 118 -15.19 -14.14 -8.32
CA VAL A 118 -13.87 -13.80 -7.78
C VAL A 118 -13.49 -14.86 -6.75
N GLN A 119 -12.40 -15.58 -7.04
CA GLN A 119 -11.81 -16.56 -6.11
C GLN A 119 -10.87 -15.84 -5.17
N VAL A 120 -11.16 -15.88 -3.87
CA VAL A 120 -10.38 -15.17 -2.86
C VAL A 120 -9.60 -16.17 -2.00
N PRO A 121 -8.25 -16.07 -1.97
CA PRO A 121 -7.41 -16.90 -1.09
C PRO A 121 -7.56 -16.49 0.39
N ALA A 122 -6.89 -17.22 1.28
CA ALA A 122 -6.95 -16.97 2.72
C ALA A 122 -6.21 -15.70 3.18
N VAL A 123 -5.20 -15.26 2.43
CA VAL A 123 -4.39 -14.06 2.70
C VAL A 123 -3.97 -13.45 1.36
N GLY A 124 -3.67 -12.16 1.39
CA GLY A 124 -2.99 -11.45 0.30
C GLY A 124 -3.83 -10.33 -0.27
N VAL A 125 -3.67 -10.11 -1.58
CA VAL A 125 -4.44 -9.17 -2.37
C VAL A 125 -4.95 -9.87 -3.62
N VAL A 126 -6.16 -9.54 -4.08
CA VAL A 126 -6.69 -9.90 -5.40
C VAL A 126 -6.84 -8.61 -6.19
N PHE A 127 -6.14 -8.49 -7.31
CA PHE A 127 -6.12 -7.29 -8.16
C PHE A 127 -7.10 -7.38 -9.33
N ASP A 128 -7.25 -6.26 -10.02
CA ASP A 128 -7.92 -6.13 -11.33
C ASP A 128 -9.39 -6.57 -11.32
N ILE A 129 -10.08 -6.39 -10.20
CA ILE A 129 -11.52 -6.60 -10.10
C ILE A 129 -12.23 -5.31 -10.54
N ASP A 130 -12.05 -4.93 -11.80
CA ASP A 130 -12.62 -3.69 -12.33
C ASP A 130 -14.12 -3.85 -12.63
N ILE A 131 -14.84 -2.75 -12.51
CA ILE A 131 -16.30 -2.66 -12.70
C ILE A 131 -16.59 -1.47 -13.62
N VAL A 132 -17.42 -1.69 -14.63
CA VAL A 132 -17.96 -0.64 -15.49
C VAL A 132 -19.43 -0.45 -15.14
N ILE A 133 -19.84 0.77 -14.81
CA ILE A 133 -21.24 1.15 -14.66
C ILE A 133 -21.64 1.83 -15.99
N PRO A 134 -22.38 1.14 -16.89
CA PRO A 134 -22.78 1.72 -18.17
C PRO A 134 -23.86 2.80 -17.97
N GLU A 135 -23.99 3.73 -18.93
CA GLU A 135 -24.96 4.83 -18.87
C GLU A 135 -26.42 4.36 -18.69
N GLN A 136 -26.77 3.22 -19.29
CA GLN A 136 -28.12 2.63 -19.17
C GLN A 136 -28.28 1.78 -17.89
N GLY A 137 -27.18 1.55 -17.16
CA GLY A 137 -27.08 0.58 -16.08
C GLY A 137 -27.11 -0.85 -16.62
N GLU A 138 -26.60 -1.79 -15.83
CA GLU A 138 -26.78 -3.22 -16.08
C GLU A 138 -27.43 -3.92 -14.90
N SER A 139 -28.11 -5.04 -15.19
CA SER A 139 -28.66 -5.90 -14.16
C SER A 139 -27.53 -6.68 -13.48
N ILE A 140 -27.31 -6.41 -12.20
CA ILE A 140 -26.32 -7.13 -11.39
C ILE A 140 -26.93 -8.34 -10.68
N VAL A 141 -26.09 -9.25 -10.18
CA VAL A 141 -26.51 -10.47 -9.46
C VAL A 141 -27.14 -10.16 -8.08
N PHE A 142 -26.87 -8.99 -7.51
CA PHE A 142 -27.41 -8.60 -6.21
C PHE A 142 -28.87 -8.11 -6.35
N PRO A 143 -29.82 -8.60 -5.52
CA PRO A 143 -31.24 -8.29 -5.71
C PRO A 143 -31.56 -6.83 -5.33
N GLN A 144 -32.41 -6.21 -6.14
CA GLN A 144 -32.99 -4.90 -5.84
C GLN A 144 -33.80 -4.91 -4.54
N GLY A 145 -33.87 -3.75 -3.87
CA GLY A 145 -34.57 -3.54 -2.60
C GLY A 145 -33.84 -4.13 -1.39
N LYS A 146 -32.63 -4.68 -1.57
CA LYS A 146 -31.85 -5.28 -0.48
C LYS A 146 -30.80 -4.30 0.03
N ALA A 147 -30.77 -4.13 1.34
CA ALA A 147 -29.77 -3.31 2.02
C ALA A 147 -28.37 -3.95 1.97
N ILE A 148 -27.35 -3.12 1.77
CA ILE A 148 -25.94 -3.48 1.83
C ILE A 148 -25.49 -3.65 3.29
N ALA A 149 -26.01 -2.83 4.20
CA ALA A 149 -25.75 -2.90 5.63
C ALA A 149 -27.04 -2.72 6.43
N SER A 150 -27.17 -3.45 7.53
CA SER A 150 -28.31 -3.34 8.45
C SER A 150 -27.84 -3.52 9.90
N PRO A 151 -28.02 -2.50 10.77
CA PRO A 151 -28.51 -1.16 10.45
C PRO A 151 -27.53 -0.39 9.53
N PRO A 152 -28.01 0.59 8.74
CA PRO A 152 -27.11 1.47 8.00
C PRO A 152 -26.29 2.33 8.97
N PRO A 153 -25.06 2.74 8.60
CA PRO A 153 -24.29 3.68 9.39
C PRO A 153 -24.97 5.05 9.40
N HIS A 154 -24.70 5.86 10.44
CA HIS A 154 -25.26 7.20 10.56
C HIS A 154 -24.79 8.15 9.44
N LYS A 155 -23.55 7.98 8.96
CA LYS A 155 -22.95 8.79 7.90
C LYS A 155 -22.09 7.91 6.99
N LEU A 156 -22.16 8.18 5.69
CA LEU A 156 -21.31 7.52 4.69
C LEU A 156 -20.03 8.29 4.47
N TYR A 157 -18.92 7.56 4.50
CA TYR A 157 -17.59 8.12 4.36
C TYR A 157 -16.90 7.51 3.17
N SER A 158 -16.46 8.38 2.25
CA SER A 158 -15.64 7.90 1.15
C SER A 158 -14.31 7.35 1.67
N ARG A 159 -13.97 6.14 1.22
CA ARG A 159 -12.70 5.46 1.51
C ARG A 159 -11.72 5.52 0.32
N GLN A 160 -12.08 6.30 -0.69
CA GLN A 160 -11.28 6.59 -1.88
C GLN A 160 -10.24 7.68 -1.59
N ALA A 161 -9.05 7.58 -2.19
CA ALA A 161 -7.99 8.56 -1.97
C ALA A 161 -8.40 9.96 -2.47
N GLY A 162 -8.00 10.99 -1.75
CA GLY A 162 -8.34 12.38 -2.07
C GLY A 162 -9.73 12.81 -1.61
N ALA A 163 -10.44 11.97 -0.86
CA ALA A 163 -11.67 12.37 -0.19
C ALA A 163 -11.42 13.60 0.70
N ILE A 164 -12.34 14.56 0.64
CA ILE A 164 -12.23 15.80 1.42
C ILE A 164 -12.86 15.60 2.80
N ALA A 165 -12.14 16.00 3.85
CA ALA A 165 -12.60 15.96 5.23
C ALA A 165 -11.92 17.08 6.03
N GLN A 166 -12.66 17.72 6.94
CA GLN A 166 -12.08 18.66 7.89
C GLN A 166 -11.43 17.91 9.06
N LEU A 167 -10.47 18.55 9.73
CA LEU A 167 -9.72 17.92 10.83
C LEU A 167 -10.59 17.63 12.07
N ASP A 168 -11.70 18.34 12.23
CA ASP A 168 -12.71 18.16 13.29
C ASP A 168 -13.83 17.18 12.91
N ASP A 169 -13.73 16.49 11.76
CA ASP A 169 -14.70 15.44 11.37
C ASP A 169 -14.67 14.27 12.37
N GLU A 170 -15.84 13.74 12.74
CA GLU A 170 -15.99 12.67 13.74
C GLU A 170 -15.12 11.43 13.46
N ARG A 171 -14.76 11.18 12.19
CA ARG A 171 -13.83 10.10 11.84
C ARG A 171 -12.44 10.28 12.44
N PHE A 172 -12.00 11.51 12.61
CA PHE A 172 -10.67 11.83 13.12
C PHE A 172 -10.62 12.01 14.63
N ALA A 173 -11.75 11.79 15.31
CA ALA A 173 -11.81 11.81 16.77
C ALA A 173 -10.78 10.84 17.40
N PRO A 174 -10.16 11.19 18.53
CA PRO A 174 -9.06 10.42 19.11
C PRO A 174 -9.42 8.96 19.44
N GLU A 175 -10.69 8.68 19.76
CA GLU A 175 -11.19 7.33 20.03
C GLU A 175 -11.02 6.40 18.82
N ASN A 176 -11.15 6.94 17.60
CA ASN A 176 -10.93 6.18 16.38
C ASN A 176 -9.44 5.90 16.14
N GLY A 177 -8.54 6.77 16.63
CA GLY A 177 -7.11 6.49 16.69
C GLY A 177 -6.81 5.26 17.57
N SER A 178 -7.39 5.23 18.78
CA SER A 178 -7.32 4.06 19.67
C SER A 178 -7.88 2.79 19.03
N LYS A 179 -9.05 2.88 18.38
CA LYS A 179 -9.64 1.78 17.61
C LYS A 179 -8.71 1.29 16.50
N GLY A 180 -8.06 2.19 15.77
CA GLY A 180 -7.09 1.84 14.73
C GLY A 180 -5.88 1.08 15.27
N PHE A 181 -5.53 1.28 16.54
CA PHE A 181 -4.43 0.59 17.22
C PHE A 181 -4.83 -0.77 17.80
N TRP A 182 -5.98 -0.84 18.47
CA TRP A 182 -6.43 -2.05 19.19
C TRP A 182 -7.34 -2.98 18.37
N GLU A 183 -7.99 -2.47 17.34
CA GLU A 183 -8.93 -3.19 16.47
C GLU A 183 -8.68 -2.85 14.99
N PRO A 184 -7.47 -3.10 14.45
CA PRO A 184 -7.08 -2.68 13.10
C PRO A 184 -7.97 -3.25 11.98
N TYR A 185 -8.52 -4.46 12.13
CA TYR A 185 -9.44 -5.05 11.16
C TYR A 185 -10.80 -4.33 11.17
N ALA A 186 -11.40 -4.13 12.35
CA ALA A 186 -12.63 -3.37 12.48
C ALA A 186 -12.49 -1.93 11.99
N PHE A 187 -11.37 -1.26 12.32
CA PHE A 187 -11.04 0.06 11.81
C PHE A 187 -11.01 0.08 10.29
N PHE A 188 -10.28 -0.85 9.65
CA PHE A 188 -10.19 -0.89 8.19
C PHE A 188 -11.56 -1.10 7.53
N LYS A 189 -12.42 -1.95 8.11
CA LYS A 189 -13.79 -2.13 7.59
C LYS A 189 -14.66 -0.88 7.67
N GLU A 190 -14.39 -0.01 8.64
CA GLU A 190 -15.19 1.19 8.88
C GLU A 190 -14.65 2.40 8.13
N PHE A 191 -13.35 2.65 8.18
CA PHE A 191 -12.70 3.85 7.65
C PHE A 191 -11.75 3.58 6.49
N GLY A 192 -11.36 2.32 6.26
CA GLY A 192 -10.28 1.95 5.35
C GLY A 192 -8.90 2.37 5.90
N GLY A 193 -7.90 2.42 5.03
CA GLY A 193 -6.74 3.28 5.21
C GLY A 193 -6.70 4.22 4.02
N ASN A 194 -6.67 5.53 4.23
CA ASN A 194 -6.95 6.49 3.17
C ASN A 194 -6.08 7.75 3.26
N ILE A 195 -5.93 8.45 2.13
CA ILE A 195 -5.33 9.78 2.08
C ILE A 195 -6.47 10.80 1.94
N TYR A 196 -6.62 11.66 2.95
CA TYR A 196 -7.62 12.72 2.99
C TYR A 196 -7.02 14.08 2.66
N PHE A 197 -7.80 14.95 2.03
CA PHE A 197 -7.46 16.35 1.80
C PHE A 197 -8.37 17.26 2.64
N LEU A 198 -7.91 18.48 2.96
CA LEU A 198 -8.79 19.50 3.57
C LEU A 198 -9.58 20.28 2.52
N GLU A 199 -9.05 20.34 1.31
CA GLU A 199 -9.62 21.06 0.18
C GLU A 199 -9.35 20.30 -1.14
N LYS A 200 -10.00 20.71 -2.24
CA LYS A 200 -9.71 20.16 -3.57
C LYS A 200 -8.23 20.33 -3.90
N TYR A 201 -7.68 19.40 -4.69
CA TYR A 201 -6.29 19.48 -5.14
C TYR A 201 -6.02 20.77 -5.92
N ASP A 202 -4.96 21.48 -5.55
CA ASP A 202 -4.45 22.67 -6.22
C ASP A 202 -3.08 22.36 -6.85
N PRO A 203 -2.96 22.34 -8.20
CA PRO A 203 -1.71 22.01 -8.88
C PRO A 203 -0.61 23.08 -8.72
N THR A 204 -0.92 24.24 -8.15
CA THR A 204 0.07 25.29 -7.86
C THR A 204 0.76 25.13 -6.52
N LYS A 205 0.24 24.25 -5.64
CA LYS A 205 0.77 24.01 -4.30
C LYS A 205 1.50 22.68 -4.24
N THR A 206 2.53 22.60 -3.40
CA THR A 206 3.22 21.34 -3.13
C THR A 206 2.42 20.54 -2.08
N PRO A 207 1.99 19.30 -2.39
CA PRO A 207 1.40 18.40 -1.40
C PRO A 207 2.37 18.10 -0.26
N VAL A 208 1.89 18.23 0.97
CA VAL A 208 2.60 17.81 2.19
C VAL A 208 1.80 16.71 2.86
N LEU A 209 2.28 15.47 2.77
CA LEU A 209 1.63 14.31 3.36
C LEU A 209 2.04 14.16 4.84
N PHE A 210 1.06 14.29 5.72
CA PHE A 210 1.18 14.02 7.15
C PHE A 210 0.84 12.55 7.47
N ILE A 211 1.74 11.88 8.18
CA ILE A 211 1.61 10.48 8.59
C ILE A 211 1.70 10.41 10.12
N HIS A 212 0.58 10.12 10.78
CA HIS A 212 0.49 10.08 12.24
C HIS A 212 1.12 8.81 12.85
N GLY A 213 1.41 8.86 14.15
CA GLY A 213 1.94 7.75 14.93
C GLY A 213 0.87 6.77 15.46
N ALA A 214 1.32 5.85 16.33
CA ALA A 214 0.44 4.88 17.00
C ALA A 214 -0.72 5.57 17.72
N ALA A 215 -1.94 5.06 17.52
CA ALA A 215 -3.19 5.63 18.02
C ALA A 215 -3.46 7.11 17.66
N GLY A 216 -2.67 7.72 16.77
CA GLY A 216 -2.89 9.08 16.30
C GLY A 216 -4.01 9.21 15.27
N THR A 217 -4.39 10.44 14.97
CA THR A 217 -5.39 10.79 13.95
C THR A 217 -4.96 12.07 13.21
N PRO A 218 -5.58 12.40 12.06
CA PRO A 218 -5.34 13.67 11.36
C PRO A 218 -5.55 14.91 12.24
N GLU A 219 -6.49 14.87 13.19
CA GLU A 219 -6.78 15.97 14.13
C GLU A 219 -5.52 16.44 14.88
N GLY A 220 -4.62 15.52 15.23
CA GLY A 220 -3.37 15.84 15.95
C GLY A 220 -2.44 16.81 15.22
N TRP A 221 -2.60 16.98 13.90
CA TRP A 221 -1.80 17.89 13.08
C TRP A 221 -2.36 19.31 12.99
N GLN A 222 -3.48 19.61 13.67
CA GLN A 222 -4.13 20.92 13.61
C GLN A 222 -3.15 22.08 13.86
N TYR A 223 -2.22 21.93 14.81
CA TYR A 223 -1.25 22.96 15.14
C TYR A 223 -0.29 23.24 13.97
N PHE A 224 0.26 22.21 13.32
CA PHE A 224 1.10 22.36 12.14
C PHE A 224 0.34 23.01 10.98
N VAL A 225 -0.88 22.56 10.73
CA VAL A 225 -1.73 23.08 9.64
C VAL A 225 -2.07 24.56 9.84
N ASN A 226 -2.32 24.99 11.08
CA ASN A 226 -2.63 26.38 11.41
C ASN A 226 -1.45 27.33 11.21
N HIS A 227 -0.22 26.82 11.24
CA HIS A 227 1.01 27.61 11.15
C HIS A 227 1.80 27.37 9.86
N MET A 228 1.32 26.50 8.98
CA MET A 228 1.90 26.24 7.67
C MET A 228 1.49 27.35 6.67
N ASP A 229 2.39 27.68 5.74
CA ASP A 229 2.04 28.52 4.59
C ASP A 229 1.13 27.77 3.60
N ARG A 230 -0.17 27.84 3.85
CA ARG A 230 -1.24 27.25 3.03
C ARG A 230 -1.35 27.84 1.62
N THR A 231 -0.61 28.91 1.31
CA THR A 231 -0.57 29.48 -0.06
C THR A 231 0.40 28.71 -0.95
N ARG A 232 1.44 28.08 -0.36
CA ARG A 232 2.47 27.29 -1.05
C ARG A 232 2.28 25.79 -0.87
N PHE A 233 1.78 25.37 0.29
CA PHE A 233 1.71 23.97 0.69
C PHE A 233 0.26 23.53 0.88
N GLN A 234 -0.04 22.31 0.42
CA GLN A 234 -1.36 21.71 0.60
C GLN A 234 -1.25 20.49 1.53
N PRO A 235 -1.83 20.53 2.73
CA PRO A 235 -1.74 19.42 3.69
C PRO A 235 -2.65 18.26 3.29
N TRP A 236 -2.07 17.07 3.21
CA TRP A 236 -2.75 15.79 3.00
C TRP A 236 -2.52 14.89 4.21
N PHE A 237 -3.43 13.96 4.52
CA PHE A 237 -3.36 13.12 5.72
C PHE A 237 -3.53 11.66 5.39
N PHE A 238 -2.51 10.84 5.69
CA PHE A 238 -2.67 9.39 5.63
C PHE A 238 -3.24 8.88 6.95
N TYR A 239 -4.52 8.48 6.93
CA TYR A 239 -5.23 7.94 8.08
C TYR A 239 -5.39 6.43 7.94
N TYR A 240 -4.82 5.66 8.87
CA TYR A 240 -4.66 4.21 8.71
C TYR A 240 -4.74 3.45 10.06
N PRO A 241 -5.04 2.14 10.06
CA PRO A 241 -5.07 1.33 11.27
C PRO A 241 -3.64 1.09 11.79
N THR A 242 -3.23 1.88 12.77
CA THR A 242 -1.86 1.86 13.36
C THR A 242 -1.50 0.54 14.03
N GLY A 243 -2.48 -0.31 14.36
CA GLY A 243 -2.25 -1.65 14.88
C GLY A 243 -1.82 -2.67 13.82
N ALA A 244 -2.03 -2.38 12.53
CA ALA A 244 -1.66 -3.27 11.43
C ALA A 244 -0.15 -3.31 11.20
N ARG A 245 0.33 -4.35 10.50
CA ARG A 245 1.75 -4.50 10.16
C ARG A 245 2.24 -3.29 9.33
N ILE A 246 3.43 -2.77 9.66
CA ILE A 246 3.94 -1.52 9.09
C ILE A 246 4.27 -1.70 7.60
N ASP A 247 4.75 -2.87 7.20
CA ASP A 247 4.99 -3.24 5.80
C ASP A 247 3.70 -3.19 4.96
N SER A 248 2.60 -3.78 5.43
CA SER A 248 1.26 -3.69 4.82
C SER A 248 0.83 -2.24 4.61
N ILE A 249 0.97 -1.42 5.66
CA ILE A 249 0.57 -0.02 5.63
C ILE A 249 1.43 0.78 4.64
N SER A 250 2.72 0.45 4.53
CA SER A 250 3.63 1.08 3.56
C SER A 250 3.26 0.74 2.12
N TYR A 251 2.81 -0.50 1.87
CA TYR A 251 2.30 -0.92 0.56
C TYR A 251 0.95 -0.26 0.24
N LEU A 252 0.04 -0.17 1.21
CA LEU A 252 -1.21 0.58 1.05
C LEU A 252 -0.94 2.06 0.73
N LEU A 253 0.03 2.67 1.40
CA LEU A 253 0.45 4.04 1.11
C LEU A 253 0.93 4.19 -0.34
N LEU A 254 1.76 3.27 -0.84
CA LEU A 254 2.16 3.25 -2.25
C LEU A 254 0.93 3.16 -3.17
N TRP A 255 -0.01 2.27 -2.88
CA TRP A 255 -1.20 2.09 -3.70
C TRP A 255 -2.03 3.39 -3.75
N LYS A 256 -2.30 4.02 -2.61
CA LYS A 256 -3.04 5.30 -2.53
C LYS A 256 -2.32 6.42 -3.25
N LEU A 257 -1.02 6.59 -3.02
CA LEU A 257 -0.21 7.63 -3.68
C LEU A 257 -0.10 7.41 -5.20
N SER A 258 -0.02 6.16 -5.66
CA SER A 258 0.01 5.84 -7.09
C SER A 258 -1.29 6.21 -7.78
N ASN A 259 -2.45 5.96 -7.14
CA ASN A 259 -3.75 6.38 -7.66
C ASN A 259 -3.91 7.91 -7.67
N LEU A 260 -3.50 8.59 -6.61
CA LEU A 260 -3.49 10.05 -6.58
C LEU A 260 -2.57 10.66 -7.64
N GLN A 261 -1.39 10.08 -7.84
CA GLN A 261 -0.48 10.51 -8.90
C GLN A 261 -1.15 10.34 -10.26
N ALA A 262 -1.75 9.17 -10.52
CA ALA A 262 -2.36 8.88 -11.81
C ALA A 262 -3.47 9.89 -12.15
N LYS A 263 -4.22 10.33 -11.13
CA LYS A 263 -5.29 11.33 -11.26
C LYS A 263 -4.78 12.76 -11.37
N TYR A 264 -3.86 13.17 -10.49
CA TYR A 264 -3.51 14.59 -10.31
C TYR A 264 -2.17 15.00 -10.92
N GLN A 265 -1.32 14.04 -11.30
CA GLN A 265 -0.03 14.26 -11.93
C GLN A 265 0.86 15.31 -11.21
N PHE A 266 0.79 15.35 -9.88
CA PHE A 266 1.61 16.28 -9.09
C PHE A 266 3.10 16.01 -9.29
N LYS A 267 3.89 17.09 -9.35
CA LYS A 267 5.32 17.04 -9.74
C LYS A 267 6.24 16.62 -8.61
N GLU A 268 5.86 16.93 -7.38
CA GLU A 268 6.62 16.62 -6.18
C GLU A 268 5.69 16.54 -4.97
N MET A 269 6.20 15.96 -3.88
CA MET A 269 5.54 15.85 -2.60
C MET A 269 6.56 15.89 -1.47
N TYR A 270 6.16 16.44 -0.33
CA TYR A 270 6.92 16.35 0.92
C TYR A 270 6.18 15.43 1.91
N ILE A 271 6.94 14.71 2.74
CA ILE A 271 6.39 13.85 3.78
C ILE A 271 6.78 14.39 5.14
N THR A 272 5.80 14.52 6.03
CA THR A 272 5.98 14.81 7.45
C THR A 272 5.40 13.65 8.23
N ALA A 273 6.18 13.06 9.14
CA ALA A 273 5.72 11.89 9.88
C ALA A 273 6.07 11.99 11.36
N HIS A 274 5.18 11.46 12.22
CA HIS A 274 5.38 11.44 13.66
C HIS A 274 5.43 10.01 14.19
N SER A 275 6.35 9.75 15.13
CA SER A 275 6.45 8.49 15.87
C SER A 275 6.51 7.29 14.90
N MET A 276 5.68 6.26 15.12
CA MET A 276 5.58 5.09 14.24
C MET A 276 5.28 5.44 12.77
N GLY A 277 4.62 6.58 12.49
CA GLY A 277 4.41 7.07 11.14
C GLY A 277 5.71 7.31 10.37
N GLY A 278 6.80 7.63 11.07
CA GLY A 278 8.13 7.74 10.47
C GLY A 278 8.70 6.40 10.00
N LEU A 279 8.36 5.29 10.67
CA LEU A 279 8.71 3.94 10.22
C LEU A 279 7.91 3.54 8.97
N VAL A 280 6.62 3.90 8.92
CA VAL A 280 5.79 3.75 7.70
C VAL A 280 6.40 4.52 6.54
N ALA A 281 6.71 5.81 6.75
CA ALA A 281 7.31 6.67 5.74
C ALA A 281 8.64 6.12 5.22
N ARG A 282 9.55 5.73 6.14
CA ARG A 282 10.84 5.15 5.75
C ARG A 282 10.67 3.84 4.98
N SER A 283 9.83 2.93 5.46
CA SER A 283 9.53 1.68 4.77
C SER A 283 9.01 1.93 3.35
N PHE A 284 8.09 2.88 3.18
CA PHE A 284 7.63 3.31 1.86
C PHE A 284 8.78 3.83 0.98
N LEU A 285 9.60 4.75 1.50
CA LEU A 285 10.70 5.36 0.74
C LEU A 285 11.77 4.36 0.31
N VAL A 286 12.22 3.47 1.20
CA VAL A 286 13.30 2.53 0.89
C VAL A 286 12.83 1.36 0.01
N ASN A 287 11.57 0.95 0.12
CA ASN A 287 11.04 -0.17 -0.67
C ASN A 287 10.42 0.29 -2.00
N TYR A 288 9.85 1.48 -2.05
CA TYR A 288 9.03 1.94 -3.17
C TYR A 288 9.40 3.34 -3.70
N GLY A 289 10.30 4.09 -3.05
CA GLY A 289 10.69 5.44 -3.49
C GLY A 289 11.31 5.50 -4.89
N GLN A 290 11.92 4.42 -5.37
CA GLN A 290 12.36 4.31 -6.78
C GLN A 290 11.17 4.21 -7.75
N LYS A 291 10.08 3.53 -7.35
CA LYS A 291 8.83 3.44 -8.12
C LYS A 291 7.97 4.69 -7.98
N PHE A 292 8.29 5.55 -7.00
CA PHE A 292 7.57 6.78 -6.69
C PHE A 292 8.56 7.92 -6.39
N PRO A 293 9.33 8.41 -7.41
CA PRO A 293 10.44 9.35 -7.20
C PRO A 293 9.99 10.81 -6.96
N LEU A 294 8.70 11.02 -6.64
CA LEU A 294 8.09 12.33 -6.44
C LEU A 294 8.32 12.89 -5.03
N VAL A 295 8.68 12.06 -4.05
CA VAL A 295 9.02 12.56 -2.73
C VAL A 295 10.39 13.23 -2.76
N LYS A 296 10.45 14.50 -2.34
CA LYS A 296 11.69 15.31 -2.36
C LYS A 296 12.20 15.69 -0.97
N LEU A 297 11.31 15.74 0.01
CA LEU A 297 11.62 16.11 1.40
C LEU A 297 10.91 15.16 2.36
N PHE A 298 11.63 14.69 3.37
CA PHE A 298 11.08 13.90 4.46
C PHE A 298 11.52 14.50 5.80
N ILE A 299 10.55 14.89 6.63
CA ILE A 299 10.79 15.37 8.01
C ILE A 299 10.10 14.41 8.98
N ALA A 300 10.88 13.82 9.88
CA ALA A 300 10.41 12.83 10.83
C ALA A 300 10.54 13.33 12.26
N LEU A 301 9.46 13.25 13.03
CA LEU A 301 9.34 13.76 14.39
C LEU A 301 9.20 12.59 15.37
N ALA A 302 10.12 12.49 16.33
CA ALA A 302 10.09 11.49 17.41
C ALA A 302 9.95 10.03 16.94
N THR A 303 10.52 9.68 15.78
CA THR A 303 10.41 8.33 15.22
C THR A 303 11.29 7.32 15.98
N PRO A 304 10.76 6.15 16.40
CA PRO A 304 11.52 5.10 17.09
C PRO A 304 12.37 4.29 16.09
N TRP A 305 13.45 4.88 15.58
CA TRP A 305 14.26 4.30 14.50
C TRP A 305 14.92 2.96 14.85
N GLY A 306 15.32 2.79 16.11
CA GLY A 306 15.88 1.55 16.63
C GLY A 306 14.81 0.54 17.08
N GLY A 307 13.53 0.83 16.88
CA GLY A 307 12.41 0.08 17.44
C GLY A 307 12.03 0.50 18.86
N ASP A 308 11.11 -0.21 19.47
CA ASP A 308 10.55 0.05 20.79
C ASP A 308 10.60 -1.21 21.66
N LYS A 309 11.33 -1.13 22.76
CA LYS A 309 11.44 -2.24 23.73
C LYS A 309 10.11 -2.60 24.38
N MET A 310 9.18 -1.64 24.50
CA MET A 310 7.85 -1.93 25.02
C MET A 310 7.04 -2.79 24.05
N ALA A 311 7.25 -2.62 22.74
CA ALA A 311 6.67 -3.48 21.72
C ALA A 311 7.22 -4.91 21.80
N GLU A 312 8.54 -5.07 21.97
CA GLU A 312 9.18 -6.39 22.22
C GLU A 312 8.63 -7.07 23.46
N TYR A 313 8.60 -6.37 24.60
CA TYR A 313 7.99 -6.89 25.82
C TYR A 313 6.52 -7.27 25.63
N GLY A 314 5.75 -6.45 24.89
CA GLY A 314 4.36 -6.73 24.54
C GLY A 314 4.20 -7.99 23.69
N VAL A 315 5.12 -8.26 22.76
CA VAL A 315 5.13 -9.48 21.94
C VAL A 315 5.44 -10.72 22.80
N GLU A 316 6.37 -10.61 23.74
CA GLU A 316 6.77 -11.73 24.61
C GLU A 316 5.75 -12.07 25.68
N GLN A 317 5.11 -11.06 26.29
CA GLN A 317 4.33 -11.23 27.51
C GLN A 317 2.81 -11.10 27.33
N SER A 318 2.33 -10.47 26.25
CA SER A 318 0.90 -10.23 26.08
C SER A 318 0.16 -11.48 25.57
N PRO A 319 -1.02 -11.83 26.13
CA PRO A 319 -1.85 -12.93 25.61
C PRO A 319 -2.46 -12.62 24.23
N ALA A 320 -2.47 -11.35 23.82
CA ALA A 320 -2.88 -10.90 22.51
C ALA A 320 -1.94 -9.79 22.03
N VAL A 321 -1.33 -9.97 20.86
CA VAL A 321 -0.24 -9.11 20.41
C VAL A 321 -0.70 -8.25 19.24
N ILE A 322 -0.57 -6.94 19.37
CA ILE A 322 -0.83 -5.98 18.30
C ILE A 322 0.13 -6.26 17.14
N PRO A 323 -0.35 -6.43 15.89
CA PRO A 323 0.52 -6.76 14.77
C PRO A 323 1.72 -5.82 14.59
N SER A 324 1.52 -4.50 14.67
CA SER A 324 2.60 -3.51 14.54
C SER A 324 3.70 -3.63 15.59
N TRP A 325 3.40 -4.16 16.79
CA TRP A 325 4.45 -4.40 17.79
C TRP A 325 5.53 -5.36 17.30
N ARG A 326 5.17 -6.34 16.46
CA ARG A 326 6.15 -7.26 15.89
C ARG A 326 7.17 -6.57 14.99
N ASP A 327 6.70 -5.54 14.27
CA ASP A 327 7.53 -4.75 13.37
C ASP A 327 8.38 -3.73 14.13
N MET A 328 7.93 -3.29 15.30
CA MET A 328 8.64 -2.32 16.13
C MET A 328 9.67 -2.95 17.08
N GLN A 329 9.83 -4.28 17.11
CA GLN A 329 10.83 -4.90 17.98
C GLN A 329 12.25 -4.45 17.62
N PRO A 330 13.07 -4.00 18.59
CA PRO A 330 14.48 -3.73 18.36
C PRO A 330 15.17 -4.95 17.77
N GLU A 331 16.09 -4.74 16.81
CA GLU A 331 16.77 -5.82 16.06
C GLU A 331 15.83 -6.80 15.32
N GLY A 332 14.52 -6.54 15.30
CA GLY A 332 13.54 -7.34 14.58
C GLY A 332 13.74 -7.28 13.06
N ASN A 333 13.16 -8.26 12.36
CA ASN A 333 13.28 -8.37 10.90
C ASN A 333 12.85 -7.10 10.17
N PHE A 334 11.76 -6.47 10.61
CA PHE A 334 11.26 -5.24 9.99
C PHE A 334 12.23 -4.07 10.20
N ILE A 335 12.61 -3.74 11.45
CA ILE A 335 13.57 -2.66 11.74
C ILE A 335 14.87 -2.87 10.95
N THR A 336 15.41 -4.09 10.97
CA THR A 336 16.63 -4.41 10.21
C THR A 336 16.43 -4.22 8.70
N SER A 337 15.25 -4.51 8.17
CA SER A 337 14.95 -4.35 6.73
C SER A 337 14.98 -2.89 6.28
N LEU A 338 14.62 -1.94 7.14
CA LEU A 338 14.60 -0.50 6.83
C LEU A 338 15.98 0.09 6.49
N TYR A 339 17.05 -0.63 6.83
CA TYR A 339 18.44 -0.18 6.65
C TYR A 339 19.23 -1.06 5.68
N ARG A 340 18.57 -2.03 5.02
CA ARG A 340 19.19 -2.79 3.92
C ARG A 340 19.38 -1.96 2.66
N LYS A 341 18.58 -0.89 2.51
CA LYS A 341 18.66 0.09 1.44
C LYS A 341 18.81 1.47 2.06
N LYS A 342 19.60 2.32 1.42
CA LYS A 342 19.72 3.74 1.80
C LYS A 342 18.45 4.50 1.42
N MET A 343 18.21 5.62 2.10
CA MET A 343 17.26 6.63 1.63
C MET A 343 17.53 6.97 0.15
N PRO A 344 16.50 7.11 -0.72
CA PRO A 344 16.71 7.56 -2.09
C PRO A 344 17.41 8.92 -2.14
N GLU A 345 18.42 9.07 -3.01
CA GLU A 345 19.29 10.25 -3.05
C GLU A 345 18.54 11.56 -3.32
N GLN A 346 17.39 11.50 -4.01
CA GLN A 346 16.54 12.65 -4.27
C GLN A 346 15.76 13.16 -3.05
N VAL A 347 15.75 12.42 -1.94
CA VAL A 347 14.99 12.78 -0.73
C VAL A 347 15.93 13.44 0.26
N ARG A 348 15.73 14.72 0.56
CA ARG A 348 16.38 15.35 1.71
C ARG A 348 15.66 14.93 2.98
N PHE A 349 16.42 14.43 3.96
CA PHE A 349 15.87 13.82 5.16
C PHE A 349 16.29 14.59 6.42
N TYR A 350 15.32 14.93 7.27
CA TYR A 350 15.53 15.64 8.53
C TYR A 350 14.88 14.87 9.69
N MET A 351 15.56 14.84 10.84
CA MET A 351 15.07 14.19 12.05
C MET A 351 14.90 15.20 13.17
N PHE A 352 13.74 15.19 13.81
CA PHE A 352 13.41 15.99 14.97
C PHE A 352 13.16 15.04 16.14
N TYR A 353 13.74 15.32 17.31
CA TYR A 353 13.51 14.50 18.49
C TYR A 353 13.36 15.36 19.76
N GLY A 354 12.50 14.89 20.66
CA GLY A 354 12.32 15.44 21.99
C GLY A 354 13.26 14.78 23.00
N HIS A 355 13.56 15.46 24.09
CA HIS A 355 14.33 14.91 25.21
C HIS A 355 13.70 15.19 26.59
N GLN A 356 12.44 15.62 26.63
CA GLN A 356 11.72 15.93 27.87
C GLN A 356 11.05 14.69 28.49
N GLY A 357 11.80 13.60 28.65
CA GLY A 357 11.32 12.39 29.33
C GLY A 357 11.32 12.47 30.85
N THR A 358 10.60 11.54 31.50
CA THR A 358 10.61 11.42 32.96
C THR A 358 11.93 10.84 33.47
N ARG A 359 12.52 11.50 34.48
CA ARG A 359 13.71 10.99 35.19
C ARG A 359 13.31 9.90 36.18
N ASN A 360 13.46 8.64 35.81
CA ASN A 360 13.43 7.51 36.73
C ASN A 360 14.82 6.84 36.77
N PRO A 361 15.42 6.60 37.96
CA PRO A 361 16.73 5.94 38.08
C PRO A 361 16.84 4.57 37.39
N PHE A 362 15.70 3.92 37.15
CA PHE A 362 15.61 2.60 36.53
C PHE A 362 15.24 2.63 35.03
N SER A 363 15.05 3.82 34.43
CA SER A 363 14.72 3.95 33.00
C SER A 363 15.84 4.65 32.24
N SER A 364 16.12 4.22 31.01
CA SER A 364 16.98 4.98 30.09
C SER A 364 16.37 6.35 29.78
N ASN A 365 17.21 7.33 29.45
CA ASN A 365 16.76 8.62 28.91
C ASN A 365 15.82 8.39 27.72
N ASN A 366 14.73 9.16 27.69
CA ASN A 366 13.62 9.02 26.75
C ASN A 366 12.99 10.39 26.48
N ASP A 367 12.03 10.43 25.57
CA ASP A 367 11.16 11.58 25.32
C ASP A 367 9.80 11.43 26.04
N GLY A 368 9.70 10.57 27.06
CA GLY A 368 8.44 10.26 27.74
C GLY A 368 7.72 9.03 27.18
N THR A 369 8.09 8.54 26.00
CA THR A 369 7.56 7.28 25.42
C THR A 369 8.67 6.39 24.88
N ILE A 370 9.55 6.93 24.05
CA ILE A 370 10.59 6.20 23.31
C ILE A 370 11.97 6.52 23.90
N ALA A 371 12.81 5.49 24.04
CA ALA A 371 14.19 5.66 24.49
C ALA A 371 15.01 6.51 23.50
N LEU A 372 15.85 7.41 24.03
CA LEU A 372 16.75 8.23 23.19
C LEU A 372 17.67 7.38 22.32
N SER A 373 18.06 6.18 22.75
CA SER A 373 18.86 5.26 21.94
C SER A 373 18.15 4.79 20.67
N SER A 374 16.81 4.77 20.67
CA SER A 374 16.02 4.45 19.49
C SER A 374 15.79 5.69 18.62
N LEU A 375 15.50 6.84 19.23
CA LEU A 375 15.34 8.13 18.53
C LEU A 375 16.65 8.57 17.85
N LEU A 376 17.79 8.22 18.44
CA LEU A 376 19.14 8.51 17.97
C LEU A 376 19.86 7.25 17.51
N ASP A 377 19.15 6.34 16.84
CA ASP A 377 19.80 5.24 16.13
C ASP A 377 20.80 5.81 15.11
N SER A 378 21.99 5.24 15.00
CA SER A 378 23.06 5.78 14.15
C SER A 378 22.77 5.62 12.66
N ARG A 379 21.99 4.60 12.28
CA ARG A 379 21.69 4.25 10.87
C ARG A 379 20.94 5.36 10.14
N PRO A 380 19.78 5.86 10.61
CA PRO A 380 19.09 6.99 9.96
C PRO A 380 19.85 8.31 10.13
N GLN A 381 20.57 8.52 11.25
CA GLN A 381 21.34 9.75 11.46
C GLN A 381 22.46 9.91 10.43
N ALA A 382 23.07 8.81 9.99
CA ALA A 382 24.07 8.82 8.92
C ALA A 382 23.51 9.22 7.54
N GLU A 383 22.18 9.14 7.37
CA GLU A 383 21.46 9.52 6.15
C GLU A 383 20.75 10.88 6.27
N ALA A 384 20.54 11.37 7.49
CA ALA A 384 19.86 12.63 7.74
C ALA A 384 20.78 13.83 7.45
N GLN A 385 20.22 14.84 6.78
CA GLN A 385 20.89 16.12 6.54
C GLN A 385 21.17 16.87 7.84
N MET A 386 20.22 16.81 8.78
CA MET A 386 20.34 17.42 10.11
C MET A 386 19.42 16.71 11.11
N ASN A 387 19.88 16.67 12.36
CA ASN A 387 19.13 16.19 13.52
C ASN A 387 18.87 17.35 14.49
N TYR A 388 17.61 17.71 14.73
CA TYR A 388 17.22 18.79 15.62
C TYR A 388 16.69 18.22 16.95
N ALA A 389 17.19 18.77 18.05
CA ALA A 389 16.78 18.42 19.40
C ALA A 389 15.86 19.51 19.96
N PHE A 390 14.78 19.11 20.60
CA PHE A 390 13.84 20.03 21.25
C PHE A 390 13.59 19.62 22.69
N ASN A 391 13.34 20.61 23.54
CA ASN A 391 12.89 20.37 24.91
C ASN A 391 11.38 20.08 24.95
N GLU A 392 11.00 19.01 24.25
CA GLU A 392 9.64 18.51 24.11
C GLU A 392 9.62 17.02 24.46
N ASP A 393 8.45 16.51 24.83
CA ASP A 393 8.17 15.09 24.96
C ASP A 393 7.66 14.49 23.63
N HIS A 394 7.38 13.19 23.64
CA HIS A 394 6.94 12.43 22.46
C HIS A 394 5.69 13.01 21.79
N THR A 395 4.80 13.62 22.57
CA THR A 395 3.48 14.08 22.13
C THR A 395 3.41 15.59 21.93
N SER A 396 4.10 16.36 22.75
CA SER A 396 4.14 17.83 22.70
C SER A 396 4.88 18.35 21.46
N ILE A 397 5.82 17.57 20.92
CA ILE A 397 6.60 17.93 19.72
C ILE A 397 5.73 18.30 18.50
N ILE A 398 4.54 17.71 18.34
CA ILE A 398 3.61 18.01 17.22
C ILE A 398 2.71 19.25 17.48
N SER A 399 2.81 19.86 18.66
CA SER A 399 2.09 21.07 19.04
C SER A 399 3.01 22.21 19.48
N SER A 400 4.33 22.02 19.33
CA SER A 400 5.34 22.97 19.78
C SER A 400 5.57 24.09 18.78
N LYS A 401 5.63 25.32 19.29
CA LYS A 401 5.96 26.52 18.50
C LYS A 401 7.37 26.44 17.92
N GLU A 402 8.36 26.11 18.74
CA GLU A 402 9.77 26.05 18.31
C GLU A 402 9.98 25.01 17.21
N VAL A 403 9.32 23.86 17.36
CA VAL A 403 9.35 22.78 16.37
C VAL A 403 8.75 23.22 15.05
N VAL A 404 7.57 23.85 15.08
CA VAL A 404 6.88 24.32 13.86
C VAL A 404 7.65 25.45 13.16
N GLU A 405 8.27 26.36 13.91
CA GLU A 405 9.11 27.42 13.34
C GLU A 405 10.32 26.82 12.58
N GLN A 406 11.00 25.84 13.17
CA GLN A 406 12.11 25.15 12.51
C GLN A 406 11.62 24.32 11.31
N TYR A 407 10.48 23.65 11.44
CA TYR A 407 9.84 22.89 10.36
C TYR A 407 9.52 23.78 9.16
N ASN A 408 8.87 24.92 9.38
CA ASN A 408 8.53 25.88 8.33
C ASN A 408 9.76 26.50 7.68
N THR A 409 10.83 26.74 8.45
CA THR A 409 12.12 27.19 7.91
C THR A 409 12.64 26.18 6.88
N ILE A 410 12.69 24.89 7.24
CA ILE A 410 13.14 23.83 6.33
C ILE A 410 12.23 23.73 5.09
N LEU A 411 10.90 23.75 5.27
CA LEU A 411 9.95 23.70 4.16
C LEU A 411 10.16 24.84 3.17
N ASN A 412 10.25 26.07 3.67
CA ASN A 412 10.35 27.28 2.85
C ASN A 412 11.69 27.35 2.11
N GLU A 413 12.80 27.11 2.82
CA GLU A 413 14.14 27.08 2.24
C GLU A 413 14.27 25.98 1.18
N PHE A 414 13.75 24.79 1.46
CA PHE A 414 13.78 23.69 0.51
C PHE A 414 13.01 24.03 -0.77
N ALA A 415 11.78 24.53 -0.64
CA ALA A 415 10.94 24.88 -1.78
C ALA A 415 11.53 26.06 -2.59
N GLU A 416 12.17 27.03 -1.94
CA GLU A 416 12.89 28.12 -2.63
C GLU A 416 14.10 27.61 -3.40
N GLN A 417 14.87 26.68 -2.83
CA GLN A 417 15.99 26.04 -3.51
C GLN A 417 15.53 25.22 -4.73
N GLN A 418 14.39 24.53 -4.65
CA GLN A 418 13.84 23.81 -5.80
C GLN A 418 13.37 24.76 -6.90
N ASN A 419 12.73 25.88 -6.56
CA ASN A 419 12.31 26.88 -7.53
C ASN A 419 13.50 27.61 -8.21
N ASN A 420 14.60 27.81 -7.48
CA ASN A 420 15.81 28.47 -7.98
C ASN A 420 16.81 27.52 -8.64
N SER A 421 16.63 26.21 -8.49
CA SER A 421 17.39 25.24 -9.26
C SER A 421 16.99 25.39 -10.72
N PRO A 422 17.93 25.48 -11.68
CA PRO A 422 17.59 25.55 -13.09
C PRO A 422 16.67 24.37 -13.37
N GLN A 423 15.41 24.68 -13.67
CA GLN A 423 14.35 23.69 -13.89
C GLN A 423 14.94 22.66 -14.82
N GLN A 424 15.23 21.46 -14.28
CA GLN A 424 15.91 20.41 -15.02
C GLN A 424 15.16 20.33 -16.34
N SER A 425 15.87 20.58 -17.42
CA SER A 425 15.27 20.88 -18.70
C SER A 425 14.41 19.66 -19.06
N ALA A 426 13.09 19.75 -18.92
CA ALA A 426 12.24 18.56 -18.90
C ALA A 426 11.37 18.48 -20.14
N GLY A 427 11.18 17.27 -20.66
CA GLY A 427 10.32 16.96 -21.80
C GLY A 427 9.19 16.01 -21.43
N TYR A 428 8.35 15.72 -22.40
CA TYR A 428 7.18 14.85 -22.24
C TYR A 428 7.24 13.70 -23.25
N LEU A 429 6.58 12.59 -22.92
CA LEU A 429 6.36 11.49 -23.84
C LEU A 429 4.86 11.33 -24.07
N LYS A 430 4.43 11.37 -25.32
CA LYS A 430 3.10 10.94 -25.71
C LYS A 430 3.17 9.46 -26.07
N VAL A 431 2.76 8.61 -25.14
CA VAL A 431 2.85 7.15 -25.27
C VAL A 431 1.54 6.60 -25.81
N GLN A 432 1.61 5.90 -26.94
CA GLN A 432 0.46 5.24 -27.55
C GLN A 432 0.63 3.73 -27.52
N VAL A 433 -0.37 3.03 -26.97
CA VAL A 433 -0.32 1.58 -26.77
C VAL A 433 -1.42 0.93 -27.60
N SER A 434 -1.04 -0.14 -28.31
CA SER A 434 -1.98 -0.99 -29.03
C SER A 434 -1.75 -2.48 -28.70
N TYR A 435 -2.79 -3.29 -28.87
CA TYR A 435 -2.76 -4.72 -28.58
C TYR A 435 -3.28 -5.49 -29.78
N THR A 436 -2.55 -6.50 -30.24
CA THR A 436 -2.98 -7.35 -31.38
C THR A 436 -3.94 -8.47 -30.96
N TYR A 437 -4.40 -8.44 -29.71
CA TYR A 437 -5.28 -9.44 -29.11
C TYR A 437 -6.36 -8.75 -28.27
N LYS A 438 -7.49 -9.42 -28.10
CA LYS A 438 -8.57 -8.97 -27.22
C LYS A 438 -8.49 -9.74 -25.90
N THR A 439 -8.62 -9.04 -24.78
CA THR A 439 -8.87 -9.67 -23.48
C THR A 439 -10.36 -9.68 -23.18
N GLU A 440 -10.85 -10.74 -22.55
CA GLU A 440 -12.14 -10.69 -21.86
C GLU A 440 -11.97 -9.87 -20.58
N GLY A 441 -12.54 -8.66 -20.52
CA GLY A 441 -12.41 -7.75 -19.36
C GLY A 441 -11.40 -6.63 -19.55
N ALA A 442 -11.08 -5.90 -18.47
CA ALA A 442 -10.16 -4.77 -18.49
C ALA A 442 -8.75 -5.18 -18.93
N MET A 443 -8.15 -4.41 -19.83
CA MET A 443 -6.78 -4.65 -20.31
C MET A 443 -5.76 -4.44 -19.18
N PRO A 444 -4.73 -5.29 -19.06
CA PRO A 444 -3.66 -5.07 -18.08
C PRO A 444 -2.92 -3.76 -18.34
N HIS A 445 -2.62 -3.03 -17.26
CA HIS A 445 -1.96 -1.74 -17.30
C HIS A 445 -0.48 -1.87 -17.70
N PRO A 446 -0.06 -1.32 -18.84
CA PRO A 446 1.34 -1.35 -19.23
C PRO A 446 2.16 -0.40 -18.36
N ARG A 447 3.42 -0.75 -18.15
CA ARG A 447 4.39 0.05 -17.42
C ARG A 447 5.48 0.50 -18.36
N LEU A 448 5.75 1.80 -18.36
CA LEU A 448 6.91 2.41 -19.00
C LEU A 448 8.08 2.39 -18.03
N ILE A 449 9.24 1.97 -18.52
CA ILE A 449 10.52 2.02 -17.82
C ILE A 449 11.46 2.81 -18.72
N LEU A 450 11.98 3.94 -18.22
CA LEU A 450 12.99 4.74 -18.90
C LEU A 450 14.34 4.54 -18.21
N ARG A 451 15.30 4.02 -18.96
CA ARG A 451 16.68 3.82 -18.51
C ARG A 451 17.57 4.84 -19.19
N PRO A 452 18.29 5.71 -18.45
CA PRO A 452 19.26 6.60 -19.08
C PRO A 452 20.25 5.79 -19.93
N ALA A 453 20.55 6.25 -21.14
CA ALA A 453 21.50 5.59 -22.04
C ALA A 453 22.95 5.69 -21.50
N GLY A 454 23.21 6.59 -20.55
CA GLY A 454 24.43 6.69 -19.76
C GLY A 454 24.32 6.02 -18.38
N ARG A 455 25.46 5.73 -17.73
CA ARG A 455 25.50 5.07 -16.40
C ARG A 455 25.09 5.97 -15.22
N GLU A 456 24.81 7.24 -15.45
CA GLU A 456 24.39 8.17 -14.39
C GLU A 456 22.86 8.39 -14.46
N GLY A 457 22.17 7.97 -13.40
CA GLY A 457 20.72 8.16 -13.22
C GLY A 457 19.97 6.87 -12.88
N GLY A 458 18.99 6.97 -11.99
CA GLY A 458 18.09 5.85 -11.66
C GLY A 458 17.07 5.59 -12.76
N GLU A 459 16.60 4.34 -12.87
CA GLU A 459 15.50 3.98 -13.78
C GLU A 459 14.22 4.71 -13.37
N ILE A 460 13.48 5.26 -14.34
CA ILE A 460 12.18 5.91 -14.10
C ILE A 460 11.09 4.92 -14.50
N VAL A 461 10.23 4.55 -13.56
CA VAL A 461 9.08 3.65 -13.82
C VAL A 461 7.78 4.45 -13.72
N THR A 462 6.96 4.41 -14.77
CA THR A 462 5.66 5.08 -14.83
C THR A 462 4.58 4.08 -15.26
N PHE A 463 3.40 4.17 -14.63
CA PHE A 463 2.25 3.34 -14.98
C PHE A 463 1.39 4.08 -15.99
N LEU A 464 0.96 3.40 -17.04
CA LEU A 464 -0.11 3.89 -17.91
C LEU A 464 -1.43 3.41 -17.30
N GLN A 465 -2.23 4.37 -16.84
CA GLN A 465 -3.61 4.12 -16.44
C GLN A 465 -4.54 4.84 -17.42
N ASP A 466 -5.64 4.16 -17.77
CA ASP A 466 -6.73 4.54 -18.69
C ASP A 466 -6.60 4.06 -20.16
N GLU A 467 -7.77 3.77 -20.76
CA GLU A 467 -7.96 3.19 -22.10
C GLU A 467 -7.74 4.16 -23.26
N GLU A 468 -7.31 5.39 -22.97
CA GLU A 468 -6.85 6.27 -24.04
C GLU A 468 -5.60 5.63 -24.65
N ASN A 469 -5.72 5.20 -25.91
CA ASN A 469 -4.62 4.67 -26.72
C ASN A 469 -3.45 5.68 -26.87
N SER A 470 -3.49 6.84 -26.22
CA SER A 470 -2.44 7.84 -26.21
C SER A 470 -2.47 8.62 -24.89
N LYS A 471 -1.35 8.65 -24.16
CA LYS A 471 -1.22 9.39 -22.90
C LYS A 471 0.03 10.25 -22.87
N LEU A 472 -0.12 11.50 -22.45
CA LEU A 472 1.00 12.39 -22.18
C LEU A 472 1.59 12.08 -20.79
N LEU A 473 2.83 11.60 -20.77
CA LEU A 473 3.61 11.27 -19.58
C LEU A 473 4.76 12.27 -19.40
N GLY A 474 5.14 12.49 -18.15
CA GLY A 474 6.20 13.42 -17.75
C GLY A 474 5.69 14.46 -16.73
N PRO A 475 6.48 15.51 -16.48
CA PRO A 475 7.76 15.82 -17.11
C PRO A 475 8.87 14.82 -16.75
N PHE A 476 9.69 14.44 -17.73
CA PHE A 476 10.91 13.65 -17.54
C PHE A 476 12.15 14.54 -17.75
N PRO A 477 13.28 14.29 -17.06
CA PRO A 477 14.52 15.00 -17.36
C PRO A 477 14.89 14.83 -18.85
N ALA A 478 15.45 15.88 -19.47
CA ALA A 478 15.97 15.73 -20.82
C ALA A 478 17.22 14.86 -20.82
N GLY A 479 17.35 14.06 -21.86
CA GLY A 479 18.44 13.10 -22.01
C GLY A 479 18.09 11.99 -22.98
N ASP A 480 19.06 11.13 -23.22
CA ASP A 480 18.89 9.92 -24.01
C ASP A 480 18.52 8.76 -23.09
N TYR A 481 17.50 8.03 -23.48
CA TYR A 481 16.94 6.91 -22.74
C TYR A 481 16.77 5.69 -23.63
N VAL A 482 16.71 4.52 -23.00
CA VAL A 482 16.07 3.33 -23.55
C VAL A 482 14.73 3.18 -22.86
N ALA A 483 13.66 3.29 -23.63
CA ALA A 483 12.30 3.02 -23.19
C ALA A 483 12.00 1.52 -23.33
N ASN A 484 11.52 0.92 -22.25
CA ASN A 484 11.01 -0.43 -22.20
C ASN A 484 9.56 -0.39 -21.73
N MET A 485 8.71 -1.23 -22.32
CA MET A 485 7.30 -1.32 -21.97
C MET A 485 6.94 -2.76 -21.61
N ILE A 486 6.35 -2.96 -20.43
CA ILE A 486 5.97 -4.29 -19.94
C ILE A 486 4.49 -4.32 -19.59
N VAL A 487 3.84 -5.44 -19.90
CA VAL A 487 2.45 -5.72 -19.54
C VAL A 487 2.30 -7.21 -19.21
N GLU A 488 1.33 -7.56 -18.36
CA GLU A 488 1.06 -8.98 -18.07
C GLU A 488 0.37 -9.65 -19.25
N ALA A 489 0.73 -10.91 -19.52
CA ALA A 489 0.21 -11.70 -20.66
C ALA A 489 0.38 -11.03 -22.04
N GLY A 490 1.25 -10.03 -22.17
CA GLY A 490 1.59 -9.38 -23.43
C GLY A 490 3.10 -9.23 -23.58
N ALA A 491 3.61 -9.53 -24.78
CA ALA A 491 5.00 -9.30 -25.15
C ALA A 491 5.08 -8.06 -26.05
N PRO A 492 5.94 -7.06 -25.75
CA PRO A 492 6.10 -5.91 -26.60
C PRO A 492 6.75 -6.33 -27.93
N GLN A 493 6.31 -5.72 -29.03
CA GLN A 493 6.90 -5.94 -30.35
C GLN A 493 8.37 -5.51 -30.37
N GLU A 494 8.67 -4.36 -29.76
CA GLU A 494 10.02 -3.86 -29.55
C GLU A 494 10.33 -3.76 -28.06
N LYS A 495 11.39 -4.45 -27.62
CA LYS A 495 11.74 -4.50 -26.21
C LYS A 495 12.50 -3.26 -25.75
N ASN A 496 13.39 -2.73 -26.58
CA ASN A 496 14.32 -1.64 -26.27
C ASN A 496 14.16 -0.54 -27.33
N ILE A 497 13.52 0.57 -26.96
CA ILE A 497 13.21 1.68 -27.86
C ILE A 497 14.08 2.88 -27.44
N PRO A 498 15.14 3.23 -28.18
CA PRO A 498 15.92 4.43 -27.90
C PRO A 498 15.06 5.68 -28.06
N ILE A 499 15.09 6.59 -27.08
CA ILE A 499 14.32 7.84 -27.11
C ILE A 499 15.11 8.99 -26.50
N SER A 500 15.12 10.14 -27.18
CA SER A 500 15.81 11.34 -26.72
C SER A 500 14.79 12.37 -26.28
N ILE A 501 14.58 12.50 -24.98
CA ILE A 501 13.64 13.48 -24.42
C ILE A 501 14.33 14.84 -24.41
N LYS A 502 13.78 15.82 -25.13
CA LYS A 502 14.30 17.19 -25.15
C LYS A 502 13.47 18.11 -24.26
N SER A 503 14.09 19.17 -23.78
CA SER A 503 13.39 20.11 -22.92
C SER A 503 12.28 20.85 -23.65
N LYS A 504 11.11 20.94 -23.01
CA LYS A 504 9.91 21.62 -23.50
C LYS A 504 9.38 21.04 -24.82
N THR A 505 9.79 19.83 -25.19
CA THR A 505 9.21 19.08 -26.31
C THR A 505 8.38 17.91 -25.80
N THR A 506 7.52 17.40 -26.67
CA THR A 506 6.82 16.14 -26.50
C THR A 506 7.31 15.21 -27.59
N GLU A 507 7.91 14.08 -27.21
CA GLU A 507 8.29 13.02 -28.15
C GLU A 507 7.20 11.94 -28.15
N GLU A 508 7.01 11.25 -29.28
CA GLU A 508 6.02 10.17 -29.40
C GLU A 508 6.68 8.81 -29.16
N LEU A 509 5.95 7.91 -28.48
CA LEU A 509 6.38 6.54 -28.21
C LEU A 509 5.22 5.59 -28.50
N ASP A 510 5.28 4.89 -29.63
CA ASP A 510 4.27 3.90 -30.01
C ASP A 510 4.74 2.50 -29.63
N VAL A 511 3.87 1.74 -28.95
CA VAL A 511 4.15 0.37 -28.55
C VAL A 511 2.97 -0.55 -28.87
N THR A 512 3.29 -1.67 -29.50
CA THR A 512 2.33 -2.73 -29.80
C THR A 512 2.65 -3.97 -28.97
N PHE A 513 1.64 -4.55 -28.33
CA PHE A 513 1.76 -5.82 -27.60
C PHE A 513 1.10 -6.96 -28.35
N HIS A 514 1.77 -8.12 -28.37
CA HIS A 514 1.23 -9.38 -28.83
C HIS A 514 0.85 -10.27 -27.65
N ALA A 515 -0.12 -11.16 -27.85
CA ALA A 515 -0.56 -12.11 -26.82
C ALA A 515 0.62 -13.01 -26.41
N ASP A 516 0.92 -13.05 -25.12
CA ASP A 516 1.96 -13.91 -24.59
C ASP A 516 1.38 -14.90 -23.57
N GLY A 517 1.87 -16.14 -23.62
CA GLY A 517 1.53 -17.17 -22.66
C GLY A 517 2.58 -17.23 -21.56
N GLU A 518 2.16 -17.03 -20.33
CA GLU A 518 3.06 -17.00 -19.18
C GLU A 518 2.61 -17.92 -18.04
N ILE A 519 3.59 -18.47 -17.32
CA ILE A 519 3.41 -19.11 -16.01
C ILE A 519 4.41 -18.47 -15.06
N ARG A 520 3.91 -17.81 -14.02
CA ARG A 520 4.74 -17.12 -13.02
C ARG A 520 4.32 -17.50 -11.60
N GLY A 521 5.28 -17.54 -10.68
CA GLY A 521 5.01 -17.77 -9.28
C GLY A 521 6.25 -17.77 -8.41
N CYS A 522 6.08 -17.97 -7.10
CA CYS A 522 7.20 -18.33 -6.21
C CYS A 522 6.83 -19.55 -5.36
N VAL A 523 7.84 -20.14 -4.74
CA VAL A 523 7.68 -21.12 -3.68
C VAL A 523 8.19 -20.54 -2.35
N THR A 524 7.67 -21.04 -1.24
CA THR A 524 8.08 -20.58 0.10
C THR A 524 7.88 -21.71 1.09
N SER A 525 8.59 -21.67 2.23
CA SER A 525 8.19 -22.49 3.38
C SER A 525 6.84 -22.02 3.94
N SER A 526 6.18 -22.89 4.71
CA SER A 526 4.97 -22.52 5.45
C SER A 526 5.27 -21.42 6.47
N LEU A 527 4.50 -20.33 6.42
CA LEU A 527 4.60 -19.27 7.42
C LEU A 527 3.91 -19.66 8.71
N LYS A 528 4.46 -19.20 9.84
CA LYS A 528 3.70 -19.16 11.09
C LYS A 528 2.53 -18.19 10.94
N LYS A 529 1.45 -18.40 11.70
CA LYS A 529 0.25 -17.57 11.61
C LYS A 529 0.56 -16.10 11.87
N GLU A 530 1.52 -15.82 12.75
CA GLU A 530 1.93 -14.50 13.20
C GLU A 530 2.80 -13.74 12.19
N GLU A 531 3.36 -14.44 11.19
CA GLU A 531 4.21 -13.89 10.14
C GLU A 531 3.41 -13.44 8.91
N LYS A 532 2.11 -13.78 8.84
CA LYS A 532 1.22 -13.37 7.75
C LYS A 532 1.00 -11.86 7.78
N VAL A 533 1.07 -11.26 6.60
CA VAL A 533 0.96 -9.82 6.36
C VAL A 533 -0.25 -9.60 5.45
N ILE A 534 -1.24 -8.82 5.90
CA ILE A 534 -2.54 -8.69 5.23
C ILE A 534 -2.56 -7.44 4.36
N GLY A 535 -3.24 -7.46 3.21
CA GLY A 535 -3.32 -6.29 2.33
C GLY A 535 -2.01 -5.98 1.60
N MET A 536 -1.06 -6.91 1.65
CA MET A 536 0.14 -6.90 0.84
C MET A 536 0.11 -8.15 -0.06
N PRO A 537 0.43 -8.05 -1.36
CA PRO A 537 0.49 -9.24 -2.17
C PRO A 537 1.56 -10.19 -1.65
N ASP A 538 1.21 -11.47 -1.57
CA ASP A 538 2.07 -12.55 -1.10
C ASP A 538 3.50 -12.47 -1.67
N TYR A 539 3.65 -12.07 -2.94
CA TYR A 539 4.96 -12.04 -3.59
C TYR A 539 5.85 -10.89 -3.17
N LEU A 540 5.35 -9.91 -2.43
CA LEU A 540 6.22 -8.85 -1.91
C LEU A 540 6.80 -9.19 -0.54
N TYR A 541 6.08 -9.95 0.30
CA TYR A 541 6.56 -10.28 1.66
C TYR A 541 7.01 -11.73 1.81
N ARG A 542 6.71 -12.61 0.84
CA ARG A 542 7.05 -14.05 0.89
C ARG A 542 7.98 -14.52 -0.23
N ALA A 543 8.29 -13.68 -1.22
CA ALA A 543 9.06 -14.09 -2.40
C ALA A 543 10.54 -14.43 -2.14
N VAL A 544 11.03 -14.17 -0.93
CA VAL A 544 12.45 -14.28 -0.60
C VAL A 544 12.62 -15.12 0.65
N ASP A 545 12.15 -16.36 0.59
CA ASP A 545 12.54 -17.34 1.58
C ASP A 545 13.94 -17.86 1.24
N LYS A 546 14.96 -17.23 1.82
CA LYS A 546 16.38 -17.61 1.64
C LYS A 546 16.66 -19.05 2.08
N ASN A 547 15.75 -19.68 2.82
CA ASN A 547 15.92 -21.06 3.27
C ASN A 547 15.49 -22.08 2.21
N VAL A 548 14.71 -21.68 1.20
CA VAL A 548 14.26 -22.60 0.14
C VAL A 548 15.31 -22.67 -0.96
N LYS A 549 15.96 -23.83 -1.06
CA LYS A 549 16.89 -24.16 -2.14
C LYS A 549 16.20 -25.06 -3.17
N ILE A 550 15.91 -24.51 -4.35
CA ILE A 550 15.28 -25.23 -5.45
C ILE A 550 16.38 -26.01 -6.19
N GLN A 551 16.29 -27.34 -6.16
CA GLN A 551 17.22 -28.25 -6.82
C GLN A 551 16.90 -28.43 -8.31
N SER A 552 15.61 -28.47 -8.66
CA SER A 552 15.16 -28.53 -10.04
C SER A 552 13.78 -27.90 -10.21
N LEU A 553 13.58 -27.21 -11.34
CA LEU A 553 12.30 -26.66 -11.74
C LEU A 553 12.07 -26.97 -13.22
N THR A 554 11.17 -27.90 -13.51
CA THR A 554 10.87 -28.34 -14.88
C THR A 554 9.42 -28.02 -15.26
N LEU A 555 9.22 -27.41 -16.42
CA LEU A 555 7.92 -27.24 -17.06
C LEU A 555 7.82 -28.14 -18.29
N GLN A 556 6.75 -28.93 -18.41
CA GLN A 556 6.53 -29.83 -19.54
C GLN A 556 5.08 -29.76 -20.05
N GLY A 557 4.88 -29.59 -21.36
CA GLY A 557 3.56 -29.54 -21.99
C GLY A 557 3.66 -29.06 -23.44
N GLN A 558 2.69 -29.42 -24.28
CA GLN A 558 2.63 -28.98 -25.68
C GLN A 558 3.93 -29.22 -26.49
N GLY A 559 4.60 -30.35 -26.28
CA GLY A 559 5.89 -30.67 -26.94
C GLY A 559 7.10 -29.88 -26.40
N ILE A 560 6.90 -29.01 -25.42
CA ILE A 560 7.94 -28.21 -24.77
C ILE A 560 8.36 -28.89 -23.46
N ARG A 561 9.67 -28.92 -23.20
CA ARG A 561 10.26 -29.20 -21.90
C ARG A 561 11.32 -28.14 -21.62
N ARG A 562 11.15 -27.36 -20.55
CA ARG A 562 12.11 -26.34 -20.11
C ARG A 562 12.48 -26.59 -18.66
N GLU A 563 13.73 -26.38 -18.34
CA GLU A 563 14.28 -26.60 -17.00
C GLU A 563 15.07 -25.37 -16.58
N LEU A 564 14.84 -24.90 -15.36
CA LEU A 564 15.47 -23.73 -14.80
C LEU A 564 16.24 -24.09 -13.55
N GLN A 565 17.41 -23.47 -13.41
CA GLN A 565 18.26 -23.55 -12.24
C GLN A 565 18.04 -22.30 -11.38
N GLN A 566 18.04 -22.49 -10.06
CA GLN A 566 17.90 -21.39 -9.11
C GLN A 566 19.15 -20.51 -9.17
N SER A 567 18.96 -19.23 -9.44
CA SER A 567 19.95 -18.19 -9.15
C SER A 567 19.58 -17.51 -7.83
N THR A 568 20.58 -17.04 -7.07
CA THR A 568 20.36 -16.31 -5.82
C THR A 568 21.00 -14.93 -5.89
N GLY A 569 20.40 -13.95 -5.23
CA GLY A 569 20.89 -12.56 -5.22
C GLY A 569 20.08 -11.67 -4.30
N GLU A 570 20.55 -10.44 -4.08
CA GLU A 570 19.73 -9.40 -3.45
C GLU A 570 18.51 -9.09 -4.32
N ASP A 571 17.39 -8.76 -3.68
CA ASP A 571 16.11 -8.55 -4.36
C ASP A 571 16.25 -7.63 -5.54
N ILE A 572 16.24 -8.25 -6.70
CA ILE A 572 16.29 -7.51 -7.93
C ILE A 572 14.87 -6.99 -8.14
N ASN A 573 14.69 -5.69 -7.91
CA ASN A 573 13.76 -4.88 -8.70
C ASN A 573 14.19 -4.91 -10.19
N ASN A 574 14.56 -6.09 -10.73
CA ASN A 574 14.96 -6.21 -12.12
C ASN A 574 13.72 -6.42 -12.95
N TYR A 575 13.42 -5.44 -13.79
CA TYR A 575 12.46 -5.61 -14.84
C TYR A 575 13.04 -6.36 -16.04
N ASP A 576 14.35 -6.65 -16.08
CA ASP A 576 15.02 -7.26 -17.24
C ASP A 576 14.36 -8.56 -17.68
N TYR A 577 14.01 -9.47 -16.77
CA TYR A 577 13.36 -10.73 -17.18
C TYR A 577 11.93 -10.51 -17.74
N LEU A 578 11.23 -9.46 -17.28
CA LEU A 578 9.92 -9.06 -17.79
C LEU A 578 10.02 -8.35 -19.13
N ILE A 579 11.07 -7.57 -19.33
CA ILE A 579 11.38 -6.88 -20.60
C ILE A 579 11.81 -7.90 -21.64
N GLU A 580 12.74 -8.78 -21.26
CA GLU A 580 13.29 -9.80 -22.15
C GLU A 580 12.34 -10.97 -22.38
N ARG A 581 11.28 -11.11 -21.57
CA ARG A 581 10.40 -12.29 -21.59
C ARG A 581 11.22 -13.57 -21.51
N ALA A 582 12.26 -13.54 -20.66
CA ALA A 582 13.21 -14.63 -20.50
C ALA A 582 12.79 -15.52 -19.33
N ASP A 583 12.80 -16.83 -19.56
CA ASP A 583 12.53 -17.78 -18.49
C ASP A 583 13.57 -17.62 -17.38
N VAL A 584 13.12 -17.56 -16.13
CA VAL A 584 14.00 -17.27 -14.98
C VAL A 584 13.54 -18.05 -13.75
N CYS A 585 14.50 -18.48 -12.95
CA CYS A 585 14.31 -18.91 -11.57
C CYS A 585 15.29 -18.12 -10.70
N HIS A 586 14.79 -17.11 -10.01
CA HIS A 586 15.60 -16.22 -9.18
C HIS A 586 15.05 -16.18 -7.75
N ASN A 587 15.94 -16.39 -6.78
CA ASN A 587 15.59 -16.72 -5.41
C ASN A 587 14.54 -17.83 -5.40
N THR A 588 13.34 -17.59 -4.90
CA THR A 588 12.28 -18.63 -4.88
C THR A 588 11.23 -18.46 -5.96
N CYS A 589 11.40 -17.45 -6.82
CA CYS A 589 10.43 -17.06 -7.84
C CYS A 589 10.86 -17.53 -9.21
N PHE A 590 9.87 -17.85 -10.04
CA PHE A 590 10.09 -18.31 -11.39
C PHE A 590 9.08 -17.71 -12.37
N ALA A 591 9.52 -17.62 -13.63
CA ALA A 591 8.68 -17.23 -14.74
C ALA A 591 9.04 -18.05 -15.98
N PHE A 592 8.02 -18.43 -16.73
CA PHE A 592 8.12 -19.00 -18.07
C PHE A 592 7.27 -18.14 -19.01
N PHE A 593 7.82 -17.76 -20.16
CA PHE A 593 7.18 -16.89 -21.15
C PHE A 593 7.13 -17.55 -22.53
N GLY A 594 6.38 -16.98 -23.48
CA GLY A 594 6.27 -17.50 -24.84
C GLY A 594 5.67 -18.91 -24.89
N LEU A 595 4.75 -19.23 -23.98
CA LEU A 595 4.11 -20.55 -23.91
C LEU A 595 2.89 -20.60 -24.84
N PRO A 596 2.81 -21.54 -25.79
CA PRO A 596 1.60 -21.80 -26.55
C PRO A 596 0.38 -22.10 -25.67
N ALA A 597 -0.81 -21.97 -26.25
CA ALA A 597 -2.03 -22.39 -25.58
C ALA A 597 -2.01 -23.90 -25.31
N GLY A 598 -2.40 -24.30 -24.10
CA GLY A 598 -2.52 -25.71 -23.73
C GLY A 598 -2.12 -26.02 -22.29
N ASP A 599 -2.11 -27.29 -21.95
CA ASP A 599 -1.81 -27.76 -20.60
C ASP A 599 -0.33 -28.05 -20.40
N TYR A 600 0.18 -27.60 -19.25
CA TYR A 600 1.55 -27.75 -18.79
C TYR A 600 1.57 -28.34 -17.38
N THR A 601 2.58 -29.15 -17.10
CA THR A 601 2.90 -29.66 -15.77
C THR A 601 4.22 -29.07 -15.30
N LEU A 602 4.17 -28.34 -14.19
CA LEU A 602 5.32 -27.85 -13.45
C LEU A 602 5.71 -28.87 -12.40
N ARG A 603 6.97 -29.29 -12.37
CA ARG A 603 7.57 -30.12 -11.32
C ARG A 603 8.69 -29.34 -10.66
N LEU A 604 8.68 -29.29 -9.34
CA LEU A 604 9.70 -28.62 -8.54
C LEU A 604 10.20 -29.55 -7.44
N GLN A 605 11.52 -29.57 -7.27
CA GLN A 605 12.21 -30.24 -6.17
C GLN A 605 12.99 -29.19 -5.39
N ALA A 606 12.87 -29.22 -4.07
CA ALA A 606 13.60 -28.33 -3.18
C ALA A 606 14.14 -29.12 -1.99
N GLU A 607 15.32 -28.74 -1.51
CA GLU A 607 16.01 -29.43 -0.41
C GLU A 607 15.15 -29.40 0.87
N GLY A 608 14.81 -30.58 1.41
CA GLY A 608 14.02 -30.72 2.64
C GLY A 608 12.50 -30.58 2.47
N TYR A 609 12.00 -30.58 1.22
CA TYR A 609 10.57 -30.47 0.92
C TYR A 609 10.08 -31.56 -0.03
N LYS A 610 8.80 -31.93 0.11
CA LYS A 610 8.12 -32.85 -0.81
C LYS A 610 8.09 -32.30 -2.23
N ASN A 611 8.29 -33.20 -3.20
CA ASN A 611 8.18 -32.87 -4.63
C ASN A 611 6.83 -32.20 -4.95
N LEU A 612 6.88 -31.00 -5.50
CA LEU A 612 5.71 -30.26 -5.93
C LEU A 612 5.41 -30.57 -7.39
N THR A 613 4.17 -30.95 -7.69
CA THR A 613 3.65 -31.05 -9.07
C THR A 613 2.39 -30.20 -9.21
N LYS A 614 2.39 -29.25 -10.14
CA LYS A 614 1.22 -28.40 -10.46
C LYS A 614 0.90 -28.45 -11.94
N LYS A 615 -0.39 -28.42 -12.26
CA LYS A 615 -0.89 -28.31 -13.64
C LYS A 615 -1.37 -26.89 -13.92
N TYR A 616 -1.06 -26.38 -15.11
CA TYR A 616 -1.43 -25.05 -15.58
C TYR A 616 -1.97 -25.15 -17.00
N SER A 617 -3.13 -24.54 -17.28
CA SER A 617 -3.67 -24.40 -18.64
C SER A 617 -3.41 -23.00 -19.21
N VAL A 618 -2.43 -22.81 -20.07
CA VAL A 618 -2.06 -21.49 -20.61
C VAL A 618 -2.99 -21.11 -21.76
N LEU A 619 -3.40 -19.84 -21.80
CA LEU A 619 -4.01 -19.20 -22.95
C LEU A 619 -3.29 -17.85 -23.15
N PRO A 620 -2.52 -17.66 -24.24
CA PRO A 620 -1.82 -16.41 -24.50
C PRO A 620 -2.76 -15.21 -24.48
N GLY A 621 -2.31 -14.10 -23.90
CA GLY A 621 -3.15 -12.89 -23.75
C GLY A 621 -4.12 -12.95 -22.56
N LYS A 622 -4.21 -14.08 -21.83
CA LYS A 622 -5.03 -14.20 -20.62
C LYS A 622 -4.15 -14.17 -19.37
N ILE A 623 -4.37 -13.16 -18.54
CA ILE A 623 -3.63 -12.97 -17.28
C ILE A 623 -3.86 -14.19 -16.38
N LYS A 624 -2.77 -14.75 -15.88
CA LYS A 624 -2.80 -15.71 -14.78
C LYS A 624 -2.11 -15.09 -13.58
N TYR A 625 -2.87 -14.98 -12.50
CA TYR A 625 -2.40 -14.42 -11.24
C TYR A 625 -1.07 -15.07 -10.81
N PHE A 626 -0.10 -14.24 -10.44
CA PHE A 626 1.18 -14.66 -9.88
C PHE A 626 0.94 -15.42 -8.57
N ARG A 627 1.21 -16.73 -8.53
CA ARG A 627 0.89 -17.56 -7.35
C ARG A 627 2.12 -17.87 -6.52
N ILE A 628 1.99 -17.70 -5.21
CA ILE A 628 2.90 -18.34 -4.27
C ILE A 628 2.39 -19.72 -3.90
N THR A 629 3.33 -20.66 -3.81
CA THR A 629 3.05 -22.04 -3.42
C THR A 629 3.87 -22.39 -2.19
N GLU A 630 3.18 -22.72 -1.11
CA GLU A 630 3.83 -23.28 0.08
C GLU A 630 4.35 -24.68 -0.22
N LEU A 631 5.59 -24.93 0.18
CA LEU A 631 6.22 -26.24 0.14
C LEU A 631 5.95 -26.97 1.45
N LEU A 632 5.58 -28.24 1.35
CA LEU A 632 5.40 -29.11 2.50
C LEU A 632 6.75 -29.74 2.85
N PRO A 633 7.22 -29.65 4.10
CA PRO A 633 8.42 -30.36 4.54
C PRO A 633 8.29 -31.87 4.30
N GLU A 634 9.43 -32.55 4.08
CA GLU A 634 9.49 -34.01 3.90
C GLU A 634 8.90 -34.81 5.08
#